data_AF-A0A1I0KF55-F1
#
_entry.id   AF-A0A1I0KF55-F1
#
_cell.length_a   1.000
_cell.length_b   1.000
_cell.length_c   1.000
_cell.angle_alpha   90.00
_cell.angle_beta   90.00
_cell.angle_gamma   90.00
#
_symmetry.space_group_name_H-M   'P 1'
#
loop_
_entity.id
_entity.type
_entity.pdbx_description
1 polymer ?
#
loop_
_entity_poly.entity_id
_entity_poly.type
_entity_poly.pdbx_seq_one_letter_code
_entity_poly.pdbx_strand_id
1 'polypeptide(L)'
;PKLDGPKTVKVKGSDGKSRTFLSKNGAIKQKYWAGYQGGTLRRGWTVGDIQKIGDNYQIEIINPTEYASYVEYGHRQTPGRYIPALGVSAKKAWVPGKFMLTISEKEINDLAPKLIEKKLEAKLREVFDA
;
A
#
# COMPACT_ATOMS: atom_id res chain seq x y z
N PRO A 1 -8.44 8.74 12.57
CA PRO A 1 -8.28 10.21 12.54
C PRO A 1 -7.09 10.62 11.66
N LYS A 2 -7.31 11.36 10.57
CA LYS A 2 -6.20 11.91 9.78
C LYS A 2 -5.52 13.02 10.60
N LEU A 3 -4.20 12.89 10.82
CA LEU A 3 -3.39 13.89 11.51
C LEU A 3 -2.95 14.96 10.51
N ASP A 4 -3.93 15.70 10.00
CA ASP A 4 -3.73 16.74 8.98
C ASP A 4 -3.36 18.08 9.63
N GLY A 5 -2.56 18.88 8.94
CA GLY A 5 -2.12 20.21 9.42
C GLY A 5 -0.64 20.29 9.85
N PRO A 6 -0.16 21.51 10.14
CA PRO A 6 1.26 21.80 10.34
C PRO A 6 1.81 21.14 11.62
N LYS A 7 3.06 20.67 11.56
CA LYS A 7 3.77 20.04 12.69
C LYS A 7 3.97 21.01 13.86
N THR A 8 4.10 22.30 13.56
CA THR A 8 4.40 23.34 14.53
C THR A 8 3.45 24.54 14.39
N VAL A 9 3.21 25.25 15.49
CA VAL A 9 2.45 26.50 15.54
C VAL A 9 3.33 27.58 16.15
N LYS A 10 3.33 28.79 15.55
CA LYS A 10 3.96 29.97 16.13
C LYS A 10 2.97 30.63 17.09
N VAL A 11 3.40 30.91 18.31
CA VAL A 11 2.62 31.61 19.34
C VAL A 11 3.40 32.85 19.76
N LYS A 12 2.75 34.01 19.77
CA LYS A 12 3.33 35.27 20.24
C LYS A 12 3.05 35.40 21.74
N GLY A 13 4.11 35.55 22.54
CA GLY A 13 4.01 35.76 23.98
C GLY A 13 3.60 37.18 24.33
N SER A 14 3.21 37.39 25.59
CA SER A 14 2.93 38.72 26.16
C SER A 14 4.15 39.64 26.15
N ASP A 15 5.36 39.06 26.06
CA ASP A 15 6.65 39.73 25.86
C ASP A 15 6.87 40.20 24.40
N GLY A 16 5.89 40.01 23.51
CA GLY A 16 5.97 40.34 22.09
C GLY A 16 6.81 39.38 21.25
N LYS A 17 7.52 38.42 21.88
CA LYS A 17 8.39 37.46 21.19
C LYS A 17 7.56 36.29 20.64
N SER A 18 7.87 35.85 19.43
CA SER A 18 7.27 34.64 18.86
C SER A 18 8.08 33.41 19.21
N ARG A 19 7.40 32.36 19.68
CA ARG A 19 7.99 31.03 19.94
C ARG A 19 7.28 29.98 19.11
N THR A 20 8.01 28.95 18.72
CA THR A 20 7.49 27.83 17.92
C THR A 20 7.25 26.63 18.81
N PHE A 21 6.02 26.11 18.82
CA PHE A 21 5.62 24.94 19.60
C PHE A 21 5.14 23.83 18.67
N LEU A 22 5.18 22.58 19.14
CA LEU A 22 4.49 21.50 18.44
C LEU A 22 2.98 21.74 18.49
N SER A 23 2.31 21.56 17.35
CA SER A 23 0.85 21.48 17.35
C SER A 23 0.40 20.20 18.06
N LYS A 24 -0.88 20.11 18.45
CA LYS A 24 -1.45 18.85 18.96
C LYS A 24 -1.14 17.67 18.03
N ASN A 25 -1.27 17.88 16.72
CA ASN A 25 -0.98 16.87 15.69
C ASN A 25 0.52 16.59 15.56
N GLY A 26 1.36 17.62 15.70
CA GLY A 26 2.82 17.49 15.74
C GLY A 26 3.33 16.69 16.93
N ALA A 27 2.76 16.91 18.12
CA ALA A 27 3.10 16.18 19.34
C ALA A 27 2.68 14.70 19.24
N ILE A 28 1.48 14.41 18.70
CA ILE A 28 1.02 13.04 18.44
C ILE A 28 1.94 12.36 17.41
N LYS A 29 2.27 13.02 16.29
CA LYS A 29 3.21 12.47 15.30
C LYS A 29 4.57 12.19 15.92
N GLN A 30 5.09 13.08 16.76
CA GLN A 30 6.38 12.87 17.40
C GLN A 30 6.34 11.72 18.43
N LYS A 31 5.26 11.56 19.18
CA LYS A 31 5.14 10.48 20.17
C LYS A 31 5.00 9.09 19.54
N TYR A 32 4.24 8.97 18.45
CA TYR A 32 3.87 7.65 17.89
C TYR A 32 4.56 7.32 16.56
N TRP A 33 5.08 8.32 15.85
CA TRP A 33 5.62 8.15 14.50
C TRP A 33 7.06 8.65 14.34
N ALA A 34 7.67 9.23 15.38
CA ALA A 34 9.10 9.56 15.31
C ALA A 34 9.91 8.27 15.19
N GLY A 35 10.70 8.16 14.12
CA GLY A 35 11.49 6.96 13.84
C GLY A 35 10.66 5.75 13.39
N TYR A 36 9.40 5.93 12.96
CA TYR A 36 8.57 4.83 12.47
C TYR A 36 9.24 4.12 11.28
N GLN A 37 9.69 2.90 11.53
CA GLN A 37 10.17 1.97 10.50
C GLN A 37 9.06 0.98 10.18
N GLY A 38 8.58 1.01 8.94
CA GLY A 38 7.48 0.16 8.48
C GLY A 38 7.08 0.48 7.05
N GLY A 39 6.01 -0.17 6.58
CA GLY A 39 5.48 0.01 5.23
C GLY A 39 6.36 -0.57 4.11
N THR A 40 7.36 -1.38 4.45
CA THR A 40 8.28 -2.02 3.49
C THR A 40 7.50 -2.84 2.45
N LEU A 41 6.55 -3.68 2.89
CA LEU A 41 5.71 -4.47 1.99
C LEU A 41 4.97 -3.59 0.97
N ARG A 42 4.36 -2.49 1.44
CA ARG A 42 3.62 -1.58 0.57
C ARG A 42 4.53 -0.88 -0.44
N ARG A 43 5.73 -0.46 -0.02
CA ARG A 43 6.70 0.22 -0.90
C ARG A 43 7.46 -0.74 -1.81
N GLY A 44 7.51 -2.02 -1.47
CA GLY A 44 8.24 -3.04 -2.23
C GLY A 44 7.55 -3.49 -3.51
N TRP A 45 6.27 -3.12 -3.72
CA TRP A 45 5.58 -3.42 -4.97
C TRP A 45 6.11 -2.55 -6.11
N THR A 46 6.60 -3.20 -7.17
CA THR A 46 7.07 -2.56 -8.39
C THR A 46 6.40 -3.20 -9.61
N VAL A 47 6.07 -2.38 -10.61
CA VAL A 47 5.51 -2.83 -11.89
C VAL A 47 6.63 -2.73 -12.93
N GLY A 48 6.89 -3.85 -13.61
CA GLY A 48 7.85 -3.94 -14.70
C GLY A 48 7.31 -3.38 -16.01
N ASP A 49 8.16 -3.40 -17.03
CA ASP A 49 7.82 -2.91 -18.35
C ASP A 49 6.78 -3.80 -19.04
N ILE A 50 6.03 -3.20 -19.98
CA ILE A 50 5.11 -3.94 -20.85
C ILE A 50 5.93 -4.66 -21.91
N GLN A 51 5.86 -5.99 -21.91
CA GLN A 51 6.54 -6.85 -22.87
C GLN A 51 5.54 -7.46 -23.83
N LYS A 52 5.84 -7.44 -25.13
CA LYS A 52 5.07 -8.19 -26.13
C LYS A 52 5.73 -9.55 -26.35
N ILE A 53 5.01 -10.62 -26.04
CA ILE A 53 5.46 -12.01 -26.18
C ILE A 53 4.47 -12.74 -27.07
N GLY A 54 4.87 -12.95 -28.33
CA GLY A 54 3.96 -13.45 -29.37
C GLY A 54 2.77 -12.49 -29.56
N ASP A 55 1.57 -13.01 -29.35
CA ASP A 55 0.31 -12.25 -29.44
C ASP A 55 -0.15 -11.65 -28.10
N ASN A 56 0.59 -11.91 -27.01
CA ASN A 56 0.24 -11.45 -25.68
C ASN A 56 1.08 -10.24 -25.25
N TYR A 57 0.47 -9.38 -24.44
CA TYR A 57 1.20 -8.37 -23.66
C TYR A 57 1.26 -8.81 -22.21
N GLN A 58 2.47 -8.82 -21.65
CA GLN A 58 2.74 -9.22 -20.27
C GLN A 58 3.36 -8.06 -19.51
N ILE A 59 2.95 -7.91 -18.25
CA ILE A 59 3.63 -7.07 -17.26
C ILE A 59 4.03 -7.94 -16.08
N GLU A 60 5.16 -7.66 -15.47
CA GLU A 60 5.59 -8.33 -14.24
C GLU A 60 5.31 -7.43 -13.04
N ILE A 61 4.74 -7.99 -11.98
CA ILE A 61 4.53 -7.28 -10.72
C ILE A 61 5.34 -8.01 -9.65
N ILE A 62 6.28 -7.28 -9.05
CA ILE A 62 7.28 -7.85 -8.14
C ILE A 62 7.12 -7.24 -6.76
N ASN A 63 7.29 -8.08 -5.73
CA ASN A 63 7.57 -7.62 -4.36
C ASN A 63 8.71 -8.45 -3.77
N PRO A 64 9.91 -7.87 -3.59
CA PRO A 64 11.09 -8.62 -3.15
C PRO A 64 11.10 -8.89 -1.63
N THR A 65 10.06 -8.48 -0.88
CA THR A 65 10.04 -8.74 0.56
C THR A 65 9.82 -10.22 0.84
N GLU A 66 10.69 -10.83 1.64
CA GLU A 66 10.69 -12.27 1.94
C GLU A 66 9.34 -12.78 2.45
N TYR A 67 8.60 -11.93 3.16
CA TYR A 67 7.31 -12.27 3.75
C TYR A 67 6.11 -11.85 2.91
N ALA A 68 6.31 -11.36 1.68
CA ALA A 68 5.21 -10.95 0.78
C ALA A 68 4.25 -12.11 0.52
N SER A 69 4.78 -13.29 0.17
CA SER A 69 3.97 -14.48 -0.13
C SER A 69 3.14 -14.94 1.08
N TYR A 70 3.70 -14.86 2.29
CA TYR A 70 2.97 -15.19 3.53
C TYR A 70 1.86 -14.19 3.84
N VAL A 71 2.04 -12.91 3.52
CA VAL A 71 0.96 -11.92 3.65
C VAL A 71 -0.11 -12.11 2.57
N GLU A 72 0.30 -12.48 1.36
CA GLU A 72 -0.61 -12.67 0.22
C GLU A 72 -1.47 -13.92 0.40
N TYR A 73 -0.85 -15.08 0.60
CA TYR A 73 -1.53 -16.38 0.61
C TYR A 73 -1.72 -16.99 2.00
N GLY A 74 -1.06 -16.43 3.01
CA GLY A 74 -1.09 -16.93 4.39
C GLY A 74 0.08 -17.85 4.70
N HIS A 75 0.13 -18.33 5.95
CA HIS A 75 1.22 -19.16 6.44
C HIS A 75 0.81 -20.10 7.57
N ARG A 76 1.59 -21.18 7.73
CA ARG A 76 1.46 -22.11 8.86
C ARG A 76 2.08 -21.51 10.13
N GLN A 77 1.47 -21.82 11.26
CA GLN A 77 2.00 -21.58 12.59
C GLN A 77 1.92 -22.87 13.39
N THR A 78 2.82 -23.02 14.37
CA THR A 78 2.76 -24.11 15.35
C THR A 78 1.92 -23.65 16.54
N PRO A 79 0.71 -24.20 16.76
CA PRO A 79 -0.09 -23.84 17.93
C PRO A 79 0.69 -24.07 19.23
N GLY A 80 0.54 -23.18 20.20
CA GLY A 80 1.28 -23.20 21.46
C GLY A 80 2.68 -22.58 21.39
N ARG A 81 3.24 -22.33 20.20
CA ARG A 81 4.52 -21.63 20.06
C ARG A 81 4.39 -20.19 20.58
N TYR A 82 5.24 -19.84 21.53
CA TYR A 82 5.37 -18.47 22.04
C TYR A 82 6.12 -17.58 21.04
N ILE A 83 5.60 -16.37 20.79
CA ILE A 83 6.18 -15.38 19.87
C ILE A 83 6.65 -14.17 20.71
N PRO A 84 7.94 -14.07 21.05
CA PRO A 84 8.45 -13.01 21.93
C PRO A 84 8.15 -11.59 21.44
N ALA A 85 8.28 -11.37 20.13
CA ALA A 85 8.04 -10.06 19.50
C ALA A 85 6.60 -9.55 19.67
N LEU A 86 5.64 -10.45 19.92
CA LEU A 86 4.23 -10.10 20.10
C LEU A 86 3.73 -10.34 21.53
N GLY A 87 4.53 -10.97 22.40
CA GLY A 87 4.13 -11.33 23.76
C GLY A 87 2.97 -12.33 23.84
N VAL A 88 2.68 -13.06 22.76
CA VAL A 88 1.53 -13.99 22.67
C VAL A 88 1.94 -15.35 22.12
N SER A 89 1.14 -16.37 22.43
CA SER A 89 1.27 -17.71 21.85
C SER A 89 0.34 -17.89 20.66
N ALA A 90 0.83 -18.58 19.62
CA ALA A 90 0.03 -18.92 18.45
C ALA A 90 -1.14 -19.84 18.83
N LYS A 91 -2.36 -19.46 18.45
CA LYS A 91 -3.58 -20.25 18.72
C LYS A 91 -4.02 -21.10 17.53
N LYS A 92 -3.84 -20.57 16.32
CA LYS A 92 -4.28 -21.20 15.07
C LYS A 92 -3.09 -21.80 14.35
N ALA A 93 -3.29 -22.93 13.67
CA ALA A 93 -2.26 -23.58 12.87
C ALA A 93 -2.05 -22.91 11.49
N TRP A 94 -3.03 -22.13 11.03
CA TRP A 94 -2.97 -21.42 9.76
C TRP A 94 -3.45 -19.98 9.94
N VAL A 95 -2.72 -19.05 9.36
CA VAL A 95 -3.09 -17.64 9.26
C VAL A 95 -3.48 -17.37 7.81
N PRO A 96 -4.72 -16.94 7.53
CA PRO A 96 -5.14 -16.65 6.17
C PRO A 96 -4.42 -15.43 5.61
N GLY A 97 -4.10 -15.49 4.32
CA GLY A 97 -3.55 -14.37 3.57
C GLY A 97 -4.55 -13.23 3.35
N LYS A 98 -4.06 -12.15 2.77
CA LYS A 98 -4.83 -10.95 2.42
C LYS A 98 -5.20 -10.88 0.94
N PHE A 99 -4.55 -11.67 0.09
CA PHE A 99 -4.83 -11.77 -1.34
C PHE A 99 -4.86 -10.41 -2.04
N MET A 100 -3.96 -9.50 -1.66
CA MET A 100 -4.00 -8.11 -2.13
C MET A 100 -3.79 -8.05 -3.65
N LEU A 101 -2.75 -8.71 -4.15
CA LEU A 101 -2.46 -8.75 -5.58
C LEU A 101 -3.53 -9.55 -6.32
N THR A 102 -3.92 -10.70 -5.77
CA THR A 102 -4.90 -11.62 -6.35
C THR A 102 -6.26 -10.93 -6.55
N ILE A 103 -6.71 -10.15 -5.55
CA ILE A 103 -7.98 -9.41 -5.64
C ILE A 103 -7.86 -8.29 -6.69
N SER A 104 -6.76 -7.53 -6.69
CA SER A 104 -6.55 -6.46 -7.67
C SER A 104 -6.48 -6.98 -9.12
N GLU A 105 -5.85 -8.13 -9.34
CA GLU A 105 -5.83 -8.79 -10.64
C GLU A 105 -7.25 -9.14 -11.10
N LYS A 106 -8.06 -9.74 -10.21
CA LYS A 106 -9.45 -10.07 -10.52
C LYS A 106 -10.26 -8.82 -10.86
N GLU A 107 -10.14 -7.75 -10.07
CA GLU A 107 -10.81 -6.48 -10.33
C GLU A 107 -10.42 -5.89 -11.70
N ILE A 108 -9.14 -5.95 -12.06
CA ILE A 108 -8.66 -5.51 -13.38
C ILE A 108 -9.26 -6.37 -14.48
N ASN A 109 -9.25 -7.70 -14.33
CA ASN A 109 -9.81 -8.62 -15.31
C ASN A 109 -11.32 -8.40 -15.52
N ASP A 110 -12.06 -8.15 -14.45
CA ASP A 110 -13.50 -7.85 -14.52
C ASP A 110 -13.77 -6.50 -15.23
N LEU A 111 -12.86 -5.53 -15.11
CA LEU A 111 -12.95 -4.20 -15.75
C LEU A 111 -12.39 -4.18 -17.19
N ALA A 112 -11.47 -5.09 -17.53
CA ALA A 112 -10.69 -5.03 -18.77
C ALA A 112 -11.54 -5.00 -20.05
N PRO A 113 -12.60 -5.84 -20.23
CA PRO A 113 -13.39 -5.84 -21.46
C PRO A 113 -13.99 -4.48 -21.78
N LYS A 114 -14.59 -3.82 -20.77
CA LYS A 114 -15.22 -2.49 -20.92
C LYS A 114 -14.21 -1.41 -21.26
N LEU A 115 -13.02 -1.48 -20.67
CA LEU A 115 -11.94 -0.54 -20.96
C LEU A 115 -11.39 -0.70 -22.39
N ILE A 116 -11.25 -1.95 -22.84
CA ILE A 116 -10.80 -2.27 -24.20
C ILE A 116 -11.84 -1.80 -25.21
N GLU A 117 -13.12 -2.11 -25.00
CA GLU A 117 -14.23 -1.69 -25.86
C GLU A 117 -14.25 -0.16 -26.02
N LYS A 118 -14.23 0.58 -24.90
CA LYS A 118 -14.20 2.05 -24.92
C LYS A 118 -13.00 2.62 -25.68
N LYS A 119 -11.81 2.01 -25.51
CA LYS A 119 -10.60 2.44 -26.23
C LYS A 119 -10.67 2.10 -27.71
N LEU A 120 -11.23 0.95 -28.06
CA LEU A 120 -11.43 0.52 -29.44
C LEU A 120 -12.40 1.45 -30.16
N GLU A 121 -13.57 1.73 -29.58
CA GLU A 121 -14.55 2.68 -30.14
C GLU A 121 -13.95 4.06 -30.38
N ALA A 122 -13.20 4.59 -29.40
CA ALA A 122 -12.53 5.88 -29.53
C ALA A 122 -11.55 5.89 -30.71
N LYS A 123 -10.78 4.80 -30.91
CA LYS A 123 -9.88 4.68 -32.05
C LYS A 123 -10.59 4.50 -33.38
N LEU A 124 -11.71 3.77 -33.43
CA LEU A 124 -12.49 3.66 -34.65
C LEU A 124 -13.05 5.03 -35.07
N ARG A 125 -13.62 5.81 -34.14
CA ARG A 125 -14.08 7.18 -34.44
C ARG A 125 -12.96 8.08 -34.98
N GLU A 126 -11.77 8.05 -34.37
CA GLU A 126 -10.63 8.82 -34.86
C GLU A 126 -10.25 8.49 -36.32
N VAL A 127 -10.42 7.24 -36.74
CA VAL A 127 -10.08 6.80 -38.10
C VAL A 127 -11.20 7.10 -39.10
N PHE A 128 -12.46 6.99 -38.69
CA PHE A 128 -13.62 7.10 -39.60
C PHE A 128 -14.28 8.49 -39.63
N ASP A 129 -14.10 9.31 -38.59
CA ASP A 129 -14.60 10.69 -38.53
C ASP A 129 -13.55 11.73 -39.01
N ALA A 130 -12.44 11.26 -39.61
CA ALA A 130 -11.34 12.07 -40.16
C ALA A 130 -11.46 12.30 -41.68
#